data_AF-A2BWT6-F1
#
_entry.id   AF-A2BWT6-F1
#
_cell.length_a   1.000
_cell.length_b   1.000
_cell.length_c   1.000
_cell.angle_alpha   90.00
_cell.angle_beta   90.00
_cell.angle_gamma   90.00
#
_symmetry.space_group_name_H-M   'P 1'
#
loop_
_entity.id
_entity.type
_entity.pdbx_description
1 polymer ?
#
loop_
_entity_poly.entity_id
_entity_poly.type
_entity_poly.pdbx_seq_one_letter_code
_entity_poly.pdbx_strand_id
1 'polypeptide(L)' 'MDLTAVLFIISLPFVLLTAYFGTKNDFYESENYKGDGCAHDVKR' A
#
# COMPACT_ATOMS: atom_id res chain seq x y z
N MET A 1 -10.37 28.51 -1.37
CA MET A 1 -10.01 27.30 -2.13
C MET A 1 -11.25 26.42 -2.14
N ASP A 2 -11.74 26.00 -3.30
CA ASP A 2 -12.92 25.14 -3.39
C ASP A 2 -12.53 23.66 -3.16
N LEU A 3 -13.53 22.80 -3.01
CA LEU A 3 -13.31 21.37 -2.75
C LEU A 3 -12.51 20.71 -3.88
N THR A 4 -12.79 21.09 -5.13
CA THR A 4 -12.08 20.60 -6.31
C THR A 4 -10.58 20.87 -6.21
N ALA A 5 -10.19 22.11 -5.89
CA ALA A 5 -8.78 22.47 -5.75
C ALA A 5 -8.10 21.74 -4.58
N VAL A 6 -8.78 21.60 -3.44
CA VAL A 6 -8.26 20.86 -2.28
C VAL A 6 -7.95 19.40 -2.66
N LEU A 7 -8.91 18.72 -3.28
CA LEU A 7 -8.78 17.32 -3.65
C LEU A 7 -7.69 17.11 -4.72
N PHE A 8 -7.62 18.00 -5.71
CA PHE A 8 -6.60 17.94 -6.74
C PHE A 8 -5.20 18.05 -6.14
N ILE A 9 -4.98 19.04 -5.26
CA ILE A 9 -3.68 19.25 -4.61
C ILE A 9 -3.30 18.06 -3.72
N ILE A 10 -4.24 17.49 -2.95
CA ILE A 10 -3.97 16.36 -2.03
C ILE A 10 -3.75 15.05 -2.79
N SER A 11 -4.37 14.87 -3.96
CA SER A 11 -4.23 13.65 -4.75
C SER A 11 -2.78 13.37 -5.18
N LEU A 12 -2.00 14.42 -5.45
CA LEU A 12 -0.61 14.31 -5.89
C LEU A 12 0.31 13.68 -4.82
N PRO A 13 0.45 14.25 -3.61
CA PRO A 13 1.24 13.61 -2.56
C PRO A 13 0.63 12.28 -2.14
N PHE A 14 -0.70 12.12 -2.16
CA PHE A 14 -1.33 10.83 -1.85
C PHE A 14 -0.81 9.72 -2.77
N VAL A 15 -0.89 9.89 -4.10
CA VAL A 15 -0.41 8.88 -5.06
C VAL A 15 1.08 8.62 -4.92
N LEU A 16 1.90 9.67 -4.78
CA LEU A 16 3.35 9.54 -4.63
C LEU A 16 3.72 8.79 -3.34
N LEU A 17 3.05 9.12 -2.22
CA LEU A 17 3.27 8.43 -0.96
C LEU A 17 2.77 6.99 -1.01
N THR A 18 1.64 6.70 -1.65
CA THR A 18 1.16 5.33 -1.86
C THR A 18 2.20 4.51 -2.59
N ALA A 19 2.77 5.04 -3.68
CA ALA A 19 3.83 4.35 -4.42
C ALA A 19 5.09 4.16 -3.56
N TYR A 20 5.52 5.18 -2.82
CA TYR A 20 6.68 5.10 -1.93
C TYR A 20 6.49 4.05 -0.83
N PHE A 21 5.41 4.12 -0.06
CA PHE A 21 5.13 3.17 1.02
C PHE A 21 4.87 1.75 0.49
N GLY A 22 4.35 1.60 -0.73
CA GLY A 22 4.24 0.30 -1.39
C GLY A 22 5.57 -0.41 -1.60
N THR A 23 6.69 0.32 -1.64
CA THR A 23 8.06 -0.26 -1.71
C THR A 23 8.69 -0.51 -0.33
N LYS A 24 8.02 -0.12 0.76
CA LYS A 24 8.56 -0.19 2.12
C LYS A 24 7.78 -1.23 2.92
N ASN A 25 8.22 -2.48 2.82
CA ASN A 25 7.61 -3.60 3.51
C ASN A 25 8.67 -4.62 3.92
N ASP A 26 8.74 -4.96 5.21
CA ASP A 26 9.77 -5.88 5.72
C ASP A 26 9.18 -7.24 6.12
N PHE A 27 7.94 -7.29 6.63
CA PHE A 27 7.40 -8.52 7.21
C PHE A 27 7.03 -9.55 6.16
N TYR A 28 6.26 -9.17 5.14
CA TYR A 28 5.74 -10.11 4.14
C TYR A 28 6.84 -10.70 3.21
N GLU A 29 8.00 -10.07 3.15
CA GLU A 29 9.18 -10.56 2.40
C GLU A 29 10.15 -11.34 3.29
N SER A 30 9.94 -11.32 4.61
CA SER A 30 10.82 -12.01 5.56
C SER A 30 10.54 -13.50 5.61
N GLU A 31 11.53 -14.27 6.08
CA GLU A 31 11.37 -15.70 6.36
C GLU A 31 10.31 -15.98 7.44
N ASN A 32 9.90 -14.97 8.23
CA ASN A 32 8.87 -15.12 9.26
C ASN A 32 7.46 -15.16 8.67
N TYR A 33 7.27 -14.69 7.44
CA TYR A 33 6.00 -14.80 6.74
C TYR A 33 5.90 -16.15 6.03
N LYS A 34 4.92 -16.96 6.42
CA LYS A 34 4.68 -18.30 5.86
C LYS A 34 3.43 -18.39 4.98
N GLY A 35 2.69 -17.29 4.85
CA GLY A 35 1.48 -17.22 4.03
C GLY A 35 1.77 -16.77 2.60
N ASP A 36 0.72 -16.67 1.79
CA ASP A 36 0.75 -16.22 0.40
C ASP A 36 -0.01 -14.91 0.16
N GLY A 37 -0.42 -14.24 1.24
CA GLY A 37 -1.28 -13.06 1.23
C GLY A 37 -2.75 -13.35 1.54
N CYS A 38 -3.17 -14.62 1.55
CA CYS A 38 -4.55 -14.99 1.87
C CYS A 38 -4.76 -15.21 3.38
N ALA A 39 -6.00 -15.01 3.84
CA ALA A 39 -6.36 -15.21 5.26
C ALA A 39 -6.38 -16.68 5.69
N HIS A 40 -6.57 -17.59 4.73
CA HIS A 40 -6.48 -19.03 4.93
C HIS A 40 -5.36 -19.61 4.08
N ASP A 41 -4.88 -20.77 4.48
CA ASP A 41 -3.93 -21.53 3.69
C ASP A 41 -4.64 -22.15 2.48
N VAL A 42 -4.31 -21.66 1.28
CA VAL A 42 -4.84 -22.19 0.03
C VAL A 42 -4.03 -23.42 -0.32
N LYS A 43 -4.54 -24.62 0.00
CA LYS A 43 -3.97 -25.88 -0.52
C LYS A 43 -4.07 -25.86 -2.04
N ARG A 44 -2.95 -25.64 -2.73
CA ARG A 44 -2.84 -25.74 -4.19
C ARG A 44 -2.31 -27.11 -4.61
#